data_AF-A0A536YZN1-F1
#
_entry.id   AF-A0A536YZN1-F1
#
_cell.length_a   1.000
_cell.length_b   1.000
_cell.length_c   1.000
_cell.angle_alpha   90.00
_cell.angle_beta   90.00
_cell.angle_gamma   90.00
#
_symmetry.space_group_name_H-M   'P 1'
#
loop_
_entity.id
_entity.type
_entity.pdbx_description
1 polymer ?
#
loop_
_entity_poly.entity_id
_entity_poly.type
_entity_poly.pdbx_seq_one_letter_code
_entity_poly.pdbx_strand_id
1 'polypeptide(L)'
;MPKGRLIPTPPAPVLVPNAANAAAAMRALKLSTHRPIAIFCPGAEYGPAKRWPAEHFIALARRLLEEGYAVWLLGSPNDQAAALPIAAAIPAVRDLTGRTDLGTAIDL
;
A
#
# COMPACT_ATOMS: atom_id res chain seq x y z
N MET A 1 31.76 -41.90 13.24
CA MET A 1 30.65 -40.98 12.90
C MET A 1 31.21 -39.83 12.07
N PRO A 2 30.81 -39.61 10.81
CA PRO A 2 31.32 -38.49 10.04
C PRO A 2 30.72 -37.18 10.57
N LYS A 3 31.58 -36.17 10.79
CA LYS A 3 31.17 -34.84 11.25
C LYS A 3 30.28 -34.19 10.19
N GLY A 4 29.07 -33.78 10.57
CA GLY A 4 28.11 -33.12 9.68
C GLY A 4 28.72 -31.88 9.02
N ARG A 5 28.64 -31.80 7.69
CA ARG A 5 29.13 -30.68 6.91
C ARG A 5 28.20 -29.49 7.14
N LEU A 6 28.74 -28.38 7.66
CA LEU A 6 28.00 -27.13 7.82
C LEU A 6 27.59 -26.60 6.44
N ILE A 7 26.29 -26.31 6.29
CA ILE A 7 25.74 -25.66 5.09
C ILE A 7 26.05 -24.17 5.20
N PRO A 8 26.57 -23.50 4.15
CA PRO A 8 26.78 -22.06 4.17
C PRO A 8 25.47 -21.33 4.49
N THR A 9 25.53 -20.32 5.35
CA THR A 9 24.36 -19.47 5.64
C THR A 9 23.94 -18.77 4.35
N PRO A 10 22.66 -18.86 3.93
CA PRO A 10 22.18 -18.15 2.76
C PRO A 10 22.28 -16.64 2.98
N PRO A 11 22.44 -15.85 1.91
CA PRO A 11 22.38 -14.40 2.03
C PRO A 11 21.02 -13.96 2.60
N ALA A 12 21.01 -12.82 3.29
CA ALA A 12 19.77 -12.25 3.80
C ALA A 12 18.80 -11.98 2.63
N PRO A 13 17.50 -12.28 2.77
CA PRO A 13 16.53 -11.97 1.74
C PRO A 13 16.46 -10.45 1.54
N VAL A 14 16.61 -10.00 0.30
CA VAL A 14 16.46 -8.59 -0.09
C VAL A 14 15.26 -8.51 -1.02
N LEU A 15 14.32 -7.63 -0.68
CA LEU A 15 13.21 -7.27 -1.55
C LEU A 15 13.59 -6.00 -2.31
N VAL A 16 13.76 -6.10 -3.62
CA VAL A 16 14.10 -4.97 -4.49
C VAL A 16 12.91 -4.68 -5.40
N PRO A 17 12.30 -3.48 -5.30
CA PRO A 17 11.24 -3.07 -6.23
C PRO A 17 11.72 -3.08 -7.67
N ASN A 18 10.89 -3.58 -8.57
CA ASN A 18 11.16 -3.56 -10.01
C ASN A 18 10.58 -2.29 -10.64
N ALA A 19 11.47 -1.37 -11.03
CA ALA A 19 11.09 -0.09 -11.64
C ALA A 19 10.26 -0.22 -12.93
N ALA A 20 10.45 -1.29 -13.71
CA ALA A 20 9.67 -1.51 -14.94
C ALA A 20 8.23 -1.91 -14.61
N ASN A 21 8.04 -2.75 -13.60
CA ASN A 21 6.73 -3.13 -13.08
C ASN A 21 6.02 -1.93 -12.46
N ALA A 22 6.73 -1.15 -11.64
CA ALA A 22 6.23 0.10 -11.06
C ALA A 22 5.70 1.03 -12.16
N ALA A 23 6.50 1.28 -13.21
CA ALA A 23 6.09 2.13 -14.32
C ALA A 23 4.87 1.59 -15.08
N ALA A 24 4.78 0.26 -15.25
CA ALA A 24 3.62 -0.37 -15.88
C ALA A 24 2.35 -0.23 -15.02
N ALA A 25 2.46 -0.48 -13.71
CA ALA A 25 1.38 -0.33 -12.75
C ALA A 25 0.88 1.11 -12.68
N MET A 26 1.80 2.09 -12.63
CA MET A 26 1.48 3.52 -12.65
C MET A 26 0.68 3.92 -13.90
N ARG A 27 1.07 3.41 -15.08
CA ARG A 27 0.31 3.64 -16.32
C ARG A 27 -1.07 2.98 -16.29
N ALA A 28 -1.15 1.72 -15.85
CA ALA A 28 -2.40 0.95 -15.82
C ALA A 28 -3.43 1.57 -14.85
N LEU A 29 -2.97 2.03 -13.69
CA LEU A 29 -3.81 2.62 -12.64
C LEU A 29 -4.05 4.13 -12.83
N LYS A 30 -3.41 4.72 -13.86
CA LYS A 30 -3.44 6.16 -14.20
C LYS A 30 -3.00 7.02 -13.02
N LEU A 31 -1.89 6.63 -12.41
CA LEU A 31 -1.28 7.30 -11.26
C LEU A 31 -0.20 8.29 -11.72
N SER A 32 0.04 9.30 -10.90
CA SER A 32 1.06 10.33 -11.14
C SER A 32 1.92 10.51 -9.90
N THR A 33 3.22 10.68 -10.11
CA THR A 33 4.24 10.96 -9.07
C THR A 33 4.68 12.42 -9.05
N HIS A 34 3.93 13.35 -9.67
CA HIS A 34 4.29 14.78 -9.65
C HIS A 34 4.30 15.40 -8.24
N ARG A 35 3.63 14.73 -7.30
CA ARG A 35 3.59 15.07 -5.88
C ARG A 35 4.14 13.90 -5.08
N PRO A 36 4.72 14.14 -3.89
CA PRO A 36 5.06 13.06 -2.98
C PRO A 36 3.80 12.25 -2.64
N ILE A 37 3.95 10.94 -2.46
CA ILE A 37 2.82 10.01 -2.32
C ILE A 37 2.80 9.45 -0.89
N ALA A 38 1.61 9.43 -0.29
CA ALA A 38 1.33 8.71 0.94
C ALA A 38 0.36 7.56 0.66
N ILE A 39 0.71 6.36 1.10
CA ILE A 39 -0.09 5.15 0.92
C ILE A 39 -0.70 4.76 2.26
N PHE A 40 -2.02 4.58 2.29
CA PHE A 40 -2.74 4.06 3.46
C PHE A 40 -3.26 2.65 3.18
N CYS A 41 -3.10 1.80 4.19
CA CYS A 41 -3.67 0.45 4.20
C CYS A 41 -4.73 0.37 5.32
N PRO A 42 -5.98 0.81 5.09
CA PRO A 42 -7.01 0.93 6.14
C PRO A 42 -7.58 -0.42 6.61
N GLY A 43 -7.25 -1.49 5.88
CA GLY A 43 -7.64 -2.86 6.16
C GLY A 43 -6.98 -3.47 7.39
N ALA A 44 -7.60 -4.52 7.93
CA ALA A 44 -6.94 -5.43 8.87
C ALA A 44 -7.60 -6.80 8.82
N GLU A 45 -6.77 -7.85 8.71
CA GLU A 45 -7.20 -9.25 8.61
C GLU A 45 -7.73 -9.80 9.95
N TYR A 46 -7.11 -9.40 11.07
CA TYR A 46 -7.47 -9.84 12.42
C TYR A 46 -8.69 -9.10 13.03
N GLY A 47 -9.52 -8.49 12.19
CA GLY A 47 -10.78 -7.86 12.59
C GLY A 47 -10.69 -6.35 12.92
N PRO A 48 -11.85 -5.74 13.22
CA PRO A 48 -12.01 -4.28 13.32
C PRO A 48 -11.25 -3.65 14.48
N ALA A 49 -10.94 -4.41 15.55
CA ALA A 49 -10.25 -3.88 16.72
C ALA A 49 -8.80 -3.44 16.43
N LYS A 50 -8.16 -3.95 15.37
CA LYS A 50 -6.84 -3.52 14.93
C LYS A 50 -6.88 -2.48 13.80
N ARG A 51 -8.06 -2.00 13.42
CA ARG A 51 -8.23 -0.95 12.40
C ARG A 51 -8.25 0.40 13.07
N TRP A 52 -7.58 1.36 12.43
CA TRP A 52 -7.74 2.75 12.84
C TRP A 52 -9.08 3.26 12.31
N PRO A 53 -9.87 3.98 13.14
CA PRO A 53 -11.14 4.56 12.70
C PRO A 53 -11.00 5.42 11.43
N ALA A 54 -12.01 5.39 10.57
CA ALA A 54 -11.98 6.06 9.27
C ALA A 54 -11.83 7.58 9.42
N GLU A 55 -12.40 8.18 10.46
CA GLU A 55 -12.29 9.60 10.78
C GLU A 55 -10.84 10.05 10.96
N HIS A 56 -9.98 9.18 11.49
CA HIS A 56 -8.57 9.51 11.69
C HIS A 56 -7.79 9.46 10.38
N PHE A 57 -8.07 8.47 9.53
CA PHE A 57 -7.53 8.44 8.16
C PHE A 57 -7.97 9.65 7.35
N ILE A 58 -9.24 10.06 7.46
CA ILE A 58 -9.77 11.26 6.79
C ILE A 58 -9.05 12.52 7.27
N ALA A 59 -8.88 12.68 8.59
CA ALA A 59 -8.17 13.82 9.15
C ALA A 59 -6.71 13.88 8.68
N LEU A 60 -6.00 12.74 8.66
CA LEU A 60 -4.63 12.66 8.18
C LEU A 60 -4.53 12.91 6.68
N ALA A 61 -5.41 12.32 5.87
CA ALA A 61 -5.44 12.53 4.43
C ALA A 61 -5.62 14.01 4.07
N ARG A 62 -6.52 14.72 4.76
CA ARG A 62 -6.72 16.16 4.53
C ARG A 62 -5.44 16.97 4.77
N ARG A 63 -4.76 16.71 5.89
CA ARG A 63 -3.48 17.37 6.21
C ARG A 63 -2.40 17.09 5.16
N LEU A 64 -2.25 15.84 4.75
CA LEU A 64 -1.27 15.48 3.72
C LEU A 64 -1.59 16.12 2.37
N LEU A 65 -2.86 16.20 1.98
CA LEU A 65 -3.27 16.89 0.77
C LEU A 65 -2.97 18.40 0.83
N GLU A 66 -3.19 19.03 1.98
CA GLU A 66 -2.83 20.44 2.23
C GLU A 66 -1.30 20.66 2.17
N GLU A 67 -0.52 19.70 2.65
CA GLU A 67 0.95 19.69 2.54
C GLU A 67 1.45 19.34 1.12
N GLY A 68 0.55 19.09 0.17
CA GLY A 68 0.88 18.87 -1.23
C GLY A 68 1.16 17.41 -1.61
N TYR A 69 0.80 16.45 -0.77
CA TYR A 69 0.89 15.03 -1.10
C TYR A 69 -0.26 14.57 -2.01
N ALA A 70 -0.05 13.44 -2.70
CA ALA A 70 -1.12 12.59 -3.19
C ALA A 70 -1.35 11.44 -2.19
N VAL A 71 -2.61 11.05 -1.98
CA VAL A 71 -2.96 9.97 -1.04
C VAL A 71 -3.62 8.82 -1.79
N TRP A 72 -3.10 7.60 -1.62
CA TRP A 72 -3.63 6.37 -2.21
C TRP A 72 -4.06 5.39 -1.12
N LEU A 73 -5.17 4.67 -1.34
CA LEU A 73 -5.58 3.57 -0.48
C LEU A 73 -5.20 2.26 -1.17
N LEU A 74 -4.38 1.45 -0.51
CA LEU A 74 -3.97 0.13 -0.98
C LEU A 74 -4.45 -0.94 -0.02
N GLY A 75 -4.64 -2.14 -0.55
CA GLY A 75 -5.16 -3.27 0.21
C GLY A 75 -5.75 -4.34 -0.69
N SER A 76 -6.17 -5.43 -0.07
CA SER A 76 -6.90 -6.50 -0.72
C SER A 76 -8.33 -6.08 -1.07
N PRO A 77 -9.08 -6.87 -1.87
CA PRO A 77 -10.50 -6.63 -2.09
C PRO A 77 -11.33 -6.59 -0.80
N ASN A 78 -10.91 -7.34 0.23
CA ASN A 78 -11.60 -7.39 1.53
C ASN A 78 -11.50 -6.07 2.31
N ASP A 79 -10.59 -5.17 1.91
CA ASP A 79 -10.35 -3.90 2.58
C ASP A 79 -11.23 -2.76 2.03
N GLN A 80 -12.02 -3.01 0.98
CA GLN A 80 -12.93 -2.01 0.39
C GLN A 80 -13.90 -1.42 1.40
N ALA A 81 -14.44 -2.22 2.32
CA ALA A 81 -15.36 -1.73 3.34
C ALA A 81 -14.70 -0.70 4.28
N ALA A 82 -13.39 -0.80 4.50
CA ALA A 82 -12.62 0.16 5.30
C ALA A 82 -12.16 1.38 4.48
N ALA A 83 -11.89 1.20 3.18
CA ALA A 83 -11.46 2.27 2.28
C ALA A 83 -12.60 3.19 1.82
N LEU A 84 -13.80 2.63 1.62
CA LEU A 84 -14.95 3.34 1.06
C LEU A 84 -15.33 4.63 1.82
N PRO A 85 -15.40 4.65 3.16
CA PRO A 85 -15.73 5.88 3.90
C PRO A 85 -14.70 7.00 3.69
N ILE A 86 -13.42 6.63 3.55
CA ILE A 86 -12.32 7.60 3.34
C ILE A 86 -12.42 8.18 1.93
N ALA A 87 -12.57 7.33 0.92
CA ALA A 87 -12.70 7.74 -0.48
C ALA A 87 -13.97 8.58 -0.72
N ALA A 88 -15.08 8.24 -0.06
CA ALA A 88 -16.33 9.00 -0.12
C ALA A 88 -16.19 10.38 0.53
N ALA A 89 -15.46 10.49 1.64
CA ALA A 89 -15.25 11.76 2.34
C ALA A 89 -14.25 12.68 1.62
N ILE A 90 -13.33 12.12 0.83
CA ILE A 90 -12.27 12.87 0.15
C ILE A 90 -12.09 12.35 -1.28
N PRO A 91 -12.81 12.91 -2.28
CA PRO A 91 -12.71 12.48 -3.67
C PRO A 91 -11.32 12.58 -4.31
N ALA A 92 -10.42 13.38 -3.70
CA ALA A 92 -9.02 13.49 -4.13
C ALA A 92 -8.15 12.28 -3.74
N VAL A 93 -8.61 11.43 -2.82
CA VAL A 93 -7.95 10.18 -2.44
C VAL A 93 -8.24 9.12 -3.51
N ARG A 94 -7.19 8.39 -3.93
CA ARG A 94 -7.33 7.34 -4.93
C ARG A 94 -7.48 5.98 -4.26
N ASP A 95 -8.65 5.36 -4.39
CA ASP A 95 -8.86 3.99 -3.94
C ASP A 95 -8.32 2.98 -4.98
N LEU A 96 -7.33 2.19 -4.55
CA LEU A 96 -6.69 1.12 -5.30
C LEU A 96 -6.90 -0.25 -4.64
N THR A 97 -7.76 -0.36 -3.62
CA THR A 97 -8.02 -1.62 -2.93
C THR A 97 -8.55 -2.68 -3.88
N GLY A 98 -7.91 -3.85 -3.88
CA GLY A 98 -8.21 -4.94 -4.80
C GLY A 98 -7.82 -4.70 -6.27
N ARG A 99 -7.11 -3.61 -6.58
CA ARG A 99 -6.63 -3.29 -7.95
C ARG A 99 -5.15 -3.59 -8.16
N THR A 100 -4.47 -4.04 -7.12
CA THR A 100 -3.05 -4.44 -7.11
C THR A 100 -2.94 -5.86 -6.55
N ASP A 101 -2.05 -6.67 -7.11
CA ASP A 101 -1.57 -7.87 -6.44
C ASP A 101 -0.39 -7.53 -5.51
N LEU A 102 0.11 -8.52 -4.77
CA LEU A 102 1.20 -8.31 -3.81
C LEU A 102 2.48 -7.79 -4.49
N GLY A 103 2.83 -8.32 -5.66
CA GLY A 103 4.02 -7.89 -6.40
C GLY A 103 3.90 -6.43 -6.84
N THR A 104 2.76 -6.06 -7.39
CA THR A 104 2.47 -4.69 -7.80
C THR A 104 2.45 -3.72 -6.62
N ALA A 105 1.89 -4.13 -5.48
CA ALA A 105 1.86 -3.31 -4.28
C ALA A 105 3.26 -3.08 -3.66
N ILE A 106 4.19 -4.02 -3.86
CA ILE A 106 5.59 -3.87 -3.44
C ILE A 106 6.36 -2.94 -4.39
N ASP A 107 6.02 -2.98 -5.69
CA ASP A 107 6.72 -2.21 -6.72
C ASP A 107 6.26 -0.73 -6.78
N LEU A 108 5.07 -0.40 -6.26
CA LEU A 108 4.49 0.95 -6.21
C LEU A 108 5.00 1.80 -5.03
#